data_AF-A0A699URF7-F1
#
_entry.id   AF-A0A699URF7-F1
#
_cell.length_a   1.000
_cell.length_b   1.000
_cell.length_c   1.000
_cell.angle_alpha   90.00
_cell.angle_beta   90.00
_cell.angle_gamma   90.00
#
_symmetry.space_group_name_H-M   'P 1'
#
loop_
_entity.id
_entity.type
_entity.pdbx_description
1 polymer ?
#
loop_
_entity_poly.entity_id
_entity_poly.type
_entity_poly.pdbx_seq_one_letter_code
_entity_poly.pdbx_strand_id
1 'polypeptide(L)'
;FLKAFLVTADVPEIYMQEFWVIATVHHHAIRFNMDNKNHIVNLESFRDMLYICPRVHGQSFDEPPFKEEILAFIRFLGYSAAIRTLTDVNINKLYQPWRSFAAIINKCLTGNSFGFDSLRLSQAQILWGLYHKRNVDYAYLMWEDFVYQVKHKNSKKSNEMYYPRFTKVIIYHFISKDPYIQRRNKVN
;
A
#
# COMPACT_ATOMS: atom_id res chain seq x y z
N PHE A 1 -1.99 14.76 5.58
CA PHE A 1 -1.57 13.90 4.45
C PHE A 1 -0.18 13.37 4.76
N LEU A 2 0.08 12.07 4.62
CA LEU A 2 1.35 11.47 5.11
C LEU A 2 2.52 11.94 4.23
N LYS A 3 3.62 12.41 4.86
CA LYS A 3 4.79 12.95 4.15
C LYS A 3 5.38 11.97 3.13
N ALA A 4 5.29 10.66 3.35
CA ALA A 4 5.74 9.65 2.38
C ALA A 4 4.97 9.68 1.05
N PHE A 5 3.73 10.17 1.01
CA PHE A 5 3.00 10.36 -0.25
C PHE A 5 3.30 11.69 -0.94
N LEU A 6 4.13 12.55 -0.33
CA LEU A 6 4.66 13.77 -0.94
C LEU A 6 6.04 13.56 -1.59
N VAL A 7 6.55 12.31 -1.66
CA VAL A 7 7.79 12.00 -2.37
C VAL A 7 7.60 12.28 -3.86
N THR A 8 7.95 13.50 -4.25
CA THR A 8 8.05 13.98 -5.63
C THR A 8 9.37 13.59 -6.28
N ALA A 9 10.31 13.01 -5.52
CA ALA A 9 11.64 12.66 -6.00
C ALA A 9 11.57 11.76 -7.23
N ASP A 10 12.27 12.13 -8.30
CA ASP A 10 12.34 11.33 -9.52
C ASP A 10 13.12 10.04 -9.25
N VAL A 11 12.38 8.94 -9.12
CA VAL A 11 12.93 7.59 -9.13
C VAL A 11 12.85 7.11 -10.58
N PRO A 12 13.98 6.71 -11.19
CA PRO A 12 13.96 6.18 -12.55
C PRO A 12 12.99 5.00 -12.68
N GLU A 13 12.15 5.02 -13.70
CA GLU A 13 11.13 3.99 -13.92
C GLU A 13 11.75 2.59 -14.09
N ILE A 14 12.98 2.50 -14.61
CA ILE A 14 13.71 1.24 -14.74
C ILE A 14 13.80 0.47 -13.42
N TYR A 15 14.13 1.13 -12.31
CA TYR A 15 14.23 0.46 -11.01
C TYR A 15 12.87 0.02 -10.47
N MET A 16 11.81 0.77 -10.79
CA MET A 16 10.45 0.40 -10.40
C MET A 16 10.03 -0.89 -11.11
N GLN A 17 10.30 -0.98 -12.42
CA GLN A 17 9.98 -2.15 -13.23
C GLN A 17 10.85 -3.34 -12.85
N GLU A 18 12.16 -3.14 -12.70
CA GLU A 18 13.09 -4.17 -12.24
C GLU A 18 12.65 -4.75 -10.89
N PHE A 19 12.37 -3.88 -9.90
CA PHE A 19 11.82 -4.30 -8.62
C PHE A 19 10.58 -5.16 -8.81
N TRP A 20 9.60 -4.68 -9.60
CA TRP A 20 8.35 -5.40 -9.77
C TRP A 20 8.55 -6.78 -10.42
N VAL A 21 9.51 -6.94 -11.33
CA VAL A 21 9.82 -8.23 -11.96
C VAL A 21 10.54 -9.17 -10.98
N ILE A 22 11.57 -8.70 -10.29
CA ILE A 22 12.50 -9.57 -9.54
C ILE A 22 12.14 -9.72 -8.06
N ALA A 23 11.29 -8.86 -7.49
CA ALA A 23 10.96 -8.91 -6.08
C ALA A 23 10.27 -10.23 -5.70
N THR A 24 10.78 -10.90 -4.68
CA THR A 24 10.24 -12.15 -4.14
C THR A 24 9.87 -11.98 -2.68
N VAL A 25 8.88 -12.74 -2.22
CA VAL A 25 8.46 -12.73 -0.82
C VAL A 25 9.02 -13.97 -0.12
N HIS A 26 9.74 -13.77 0.97
CA HIS A 26 10.32 -14.84 1.79
C HIS A 26 10.16 -14.54 3.28
N HIS A 27 9.52 -15.44 4.04
CA HIS A 27 9.17 -15.24 5.46
C HIS A 27 8.65 -13.84 5.77
N HIS A 28 7.69 -13.35 4.98
CA HIS A 28 7.04 -12.06 5.17
C HIS A 28 7.93 -10.81 4.93
N ALA A 29 9.12 -11.00 4.35
CA ALA A 29 9.97 -9.92 3.83
C ALA A 29 10.00 -9.94 2.30
N ILE A 30 10.16 -8.77 1.69
CA ILE A 30 10.40 -8.62 0.26
C ILE A 30 11.91 -8.60 0.01
N ARG A 31 12.38 -9.46 -0.88
CA ARG A 31 13.77 -9.55 -1.33
C ARG A 31 13.85 -9.17 -2.79
N PHE A 32 14.80 -8.32 -3.15
CA PHE A 32 15.05 -7.95 -4.55
C PHE A 32 16.54 -7.64 -4.74
N ASN A 33 16.99 -7.68 -5.99
CA ASN A 33 18.33 -7.23 -6.35
C ASN A 33 18.24 -5.83 -6.96
N MET A 34 19.22 -4.97 -6.71
CA MET A 34 19.33 -3.68 -7.37
C MET A 34 20.82 -3.35 -7.49
N ASP A 35 21.28 -3.01 -8.69
CA ASP A 35 22.70 -2.74 -8.97
C ASP A 35 23.65 -3.84 -8.46
N ASN A 36 23.30 -5.11 -8.69
CA ASN A 36 24.03 -6.29 -8.24
C ASN A 36 24.11 -6.46 -6.71
N LYS A 37 23.32 -5.71 -5.93
CA LYS A 37 23.23 -5.83 -4.48
C LYS A 37 21.87 -6.40 -4.09
N ASN A 38 21.86 -7.33 -3.14
CA ASN A 38 20.61 -7.87 -2.60
C ASN A 38 20.08 -6.96 -1.49
N HIS A 39 18.80 -6.63 -1.58
CA HIS A 39 18.08 -5.80 -0.62
C HIS A 39 16.93 -6.60 -0.01
N ILE A 40 16.65 -6.31 1.26
CA ILE A 40 15.55 -6.90 2.02
C ILE A 40 14.76 -5.77 2.65
N VAL A 41 13.43 -5.84 2.51
CA VAL A 41 12.47 -4.95 3.16
C VAL A 41 11.53 -5.80 3.98
N ASN A 42 11.45 -5.49 5.26
CA ASN A 42 10.47 -6.05 6.19
C ASN A 42 9.54 -4.94 6.70
N LEU A 43 8.52 -5.33 7.48
CA LEU A 43 7.55 -4.42 8.06
C LEU A 43 8.18 -3.24 8.81
N GLU A 44 9.21 -3.48 9.64
CA GLU A 44 9.86 -2.41 10.41
C GLU A 44 10.56 -1.41 9.49
N SER A 45 11.37 -1.88 8.53
CA SER A 45 11.99 -0.99 7.55
C SER A 45 10.97 -0.23 6.70
N PHE A 46 9.82 -0.86 6.40
CA PHE A 46 8.74 -0.22 5.67
C PHE A 46 8.04 0.87 6.51
N ARG A 47 7.84 0.65 7.81
CA ARG A 47 7.36 1.68 8.75
C ARG A 47 8.28 2.89 8.76
N ASP A 48 9.59 2.64 8.87
CA ASP A 48 10.61 3.70 8.86
C ASP A 48 10.60 4.49 7.55
N MET A 49 10.46 3.80 6.41
CA MET A 49 10.39 4.43 5.08
C MET A 49 9.15 5.33 4.91
N LEU A 50 8.01 4.89 5.44
CA LEU A 50 6.75 5.61 5.29
C LEU A 50 6.63 6.80 6.25
N TYR A 51 7.38 6.82 7.35
CA TYR A 51 7.24 7.84 8.39
C TYR A 51 5.77 8.02 8.83
N ILE A 52 4.98 6.94 8.84
CA ILE A 52 3.58 6.93 9.26
C ILE A 52 3.53 6.37 10.68
N CYS A 53 2.88 7.11 11.57
CA CYS A 53 2.50 6.66 12.92
C CYS A 53 3.61 5.83 13.62
N PRO A 54 4.80 6.42 13.90
CA PRO A 54 5.78 5.75 14.72
C PRO A 54 5.11 5.37 16.04
N ARG A 55 5.25 4.11 16.45
CA ARG A 55 4.64 3.56 17.65
C ARG A 55 4.95 4.48 18.84
N VAL A 56 3.92 5.08 19.45
CA VAL A 56 4.11 5.82 20.69
C VAL A 56 4.58 4.82 21.74
N HIS A 57 5.74 5.08 22.32
CA HIS A 57 6.36 4.14 23.25
C HIS A 57 5.39 3.83 24.40
N GLY A 58 5.16 2.54 24.68
CA GLY A 58 4.22 2.09 25.71
C GLY A 58 2.74 2.00 25.30
N GLN A 59 2.37 2.38 24.07
CA GLN A 59 1.01 2.18 23.56
C GLN A 59 0.95 1.00 22.57
N SER A 60 -0.07 0.16 22.73
CA SER A 60 -0.45 -0.86 21.75
C SER A 60 -1.30 -0.25 20.63
N PHE A 61 -1.26 -0.85 19.45
CA PHE A 61 -2.23 -0.53 18.39
C PHE A 61 -3.58 -1.17 18.72
N ASP A 62 -4.66 -0.52 18.29
CA ASP A 62 -5.99 -1.10 18.29
C ASP A 62 -6.05 -2.23 17.25
N GLU A 63 -6.68 -3.36 17.62
CA GLU A 63 -6.92 -4.44 16.66
C GLU A 63 -7.89 -3.96 15.58
N PRO A 64 -7.56 -4.15 14.29
CA PRO A 64 -8.48 -3.82 13.21
C PRO A 64 -9.65 -4.82 13.19
N PRO A 65 -10.86 -4.39 12.81
CA PRO A 65 -12.03 -5.25 12.75
C PRO A 65 -11.84 -6.39 11.75
N PHE A 66 -12.49 -7.52 12.05
CA PHE A 66 -12.53 -8.67 11.15
C PHE A 66 -13.45 -8.41 9.95
N LYS A 67 -13.44 -9.32 8.98
CA LYS A 67 -14.14 -9.14 7.70
C LYS A 67 -15.63 -8.87 7.89
N GLU A 68 -16.28 -9.58 8.79
CA GLU A 68 -17.73 -9.49 9.04
C GLU A 68 -18.11 -8.12 9.61
N GLU A 69 -17.29 -7.60 10.53
CA GLU A 69 -17.44 -6.26 11.12
C GLU A 69 -17.20 -5.17 10.07
N ILE A 70 -16.22 -5.35 9.18
CA ILE A 70 -16.00 -4.45 8.05
C ILE A 70 -17.20 -4.44 7.10
N LEU A 71 -17.81 -5.59 6.81
CA LEU A 71 -19.01 -5.64 5.98
C LEU A 71 -20.19 -4.92 6.63
N ALA A 72 -20.37 -5.09 7.95
CA ALA A 72 -21.38 -4.34 8.71
C ALA A 72 -21.09 -2.83 8.66
N PHE A 73 -19.84 -2.42 8.82
CA PHE A 73 -19.42 -1.03 8.73
C PHE A 73 -19.69 -0.42 7.35
N ILE A 74 -19.37 -1.14 6.26
CA ILE A 74 -19.64 -0.66 4.90
C ILE A 74 -21.15 -0.46 4.66
N ARG A 75 -21.99 -1.35 5.18
CA ARG A 75 -23.47 -1.18 5.13
C ARG A 75 -23.90 0.06 5.93
N PHE A 76 -23.31 0.27 7.10
CA PHE A 76 -23.54 1.46 7.92
C PHE A 76 -23.14 2.76 7.20
N LEU A 77 -22.10 2.74 6.36
CA LEU A 77 -21.73 3.86 5.47
C LEU A 77 -22.73 4.06 4.30
N GLY A 78 -23.83 3.32 4.28
CA GLY A 78 -24.91 3.45 3.30
C GLY A 78 -24.55 2.87 1.94
N TYR A 79 -23.99 1.67 1.95
CA TYR A 79 -23.80 0.87 0.75
C TYR A 79 -25.16 0.36 0.22
N SER A 80 -25.48 0.64 -1.04
CA SER A 80 -26.83 0.47 -1.58
C SER A 80 -27.16 -0.92 -2.15
N ALA A 81 -26.21 -1.86 -2.20
CA ALA A 81 -26.42 -3.20 -2.77
C ALA A 81 -26.13 -4.33 -1.78
N ALA A 82 -26.53 -5.55 -2.13
CA ALA A 82 -26.16 -6.73 -1.37
C ALA A 82 -24.64 -6.95 -1.41
N ILE A 83 -24.04 -7.16 -0.24
CA ILE A 83 -22.62 -7.53 -0.10
C ILE A 83 -22.56 -8.95 0.44
N ARG A 84 -22.03 -9.87 -0.36
CA ARG A 84 -21.76 -11.26 0.05
C ARG A 84 -20.31 -11.41 0.49
N THR A 85 -19.40 -10.81 -0.26
CA THR A 85 -17.97 -10.82 0.02
C THR A 85 -17.36 -9.44 -0.18
N LEU A 86 -16.19 -9.22 0.40
CA LEU A 86 -15.52 -7.92 0.28
C LEU A 86 -15.09 -7.61 -1.16
N THR A 87 -14.79 -8.64 -1.96
CA THR A 87 -14.48 -8.50 -3.39
C THR A 87 -15.65 -7.92 -4.20
N ASP A 88 -16.89 -8.00 -3.69
CA ASP A 88 -18.08 -7.44 -4.32
C ASP A 88 -18.27 -5.94 -4.01
N VAL A 89 -17.50 -5.39 -3.06
CA VAL A 89 -17.67 -4.02 -2.58
C VAL A 89 -17.10 -3.03 -3.59
N ASN A 90 -17.94 -2.61 -4.54
CA ASN A 90 -17.69 -1.48 -5.42
C ASN A 90 -17.97 -0.13 -4.71
N ILE A 91 -16.97 0.74 -4.56
CA ILE A 91 -17.06 2.06 -3.91
C ILE A 91 -18.11 2.98 -4.53
N ASN A 92 -18.45 2.81 -5.81
CA ASN A 92 -19.49 3.60 -6.49
C ASN A 92 -20.89 3.35 -5.92
N LYS A 93 -21.08 2.28 -5.13
CA LYS A 93 -22.33 1.99 -4.43
C LYS A 93 -22.40 2.59 -3.01
N LEU A 94 -21.36 3.29 -2.56
CA LEU A 94 -21.40 4.10 -1.34
C LEU A 94 -22.04 5.47 -1.60
N TYR A 95 -22.65 6.08 -0.57
CA TYR A 95 -23.10 7.48 -0.63
C TYR A 95 -21.93 8.47 -0.72
N GLN A 96 -22.24 9.69 -1.18
CA GLN A 96 -21.27 10.67 -1.68
C GLN A 96 -20.14 11.11 -0.72
N PRO A 97 -20.27 11.20 0.62
CA PRO A 97 -19.07 11.46 1.41
C PRO A 97 -18.13 10.24 1.39
N TRP A 98 -18.67 9.04 1.61
CA TRP A 98 -17.88 7.82 1.76
C TRP A 98 -17.29 7.31 0.46
N ARG A 99 -17.98 7.50 -0.67
CA ARG A 99 -17.44 7.22 -1.99
C ARG A 99 -16.18 8.05 -2.25
N SER A 100 -16.23 9.34 -1.96
CA SER A 100 -15.11 10.25 -2.15
C SER A 100 -13.92 9.87 -1.26
N PHE A 101 -14.15 9.58 0.02
CA PHE A 101 -13.09 9.12 0.93
C PHE A 101 -12.47 7.78 0.49
N ALA A 102 -13.31 6.79 0.15
CA ALA A 102 -12.83 5.49 -0.33
C ALA A 102 -12.03 5.63 -1.62
N ALA A 103 -12.47 6.49 -2.56
CA ALA A 103 -11.74 6.78 -3.79
C ALA A 103 -10.37 7.42 -3.51
N ILE A 104 -10.28 8.33 -2.53
CA ILE A 104 -9.00 8.93 -2.12
C ILE A 104 -8.05 7.86 -1.55
N ILE A 105 -8.54 7.00 -0.66
CA ILE A 105 -7.75 5.90 -0.08
C ILE A 105 -7.27 4.96 -1.19
N ASN A 106 -8.18 4.52 -2.07
CA ASN A 106 -7.86 3.67 -3.21
C ASN A 106 -6.79 4.31 -4.08
N LYS A 107 -7.00 5.55 -4.55
CA LYS A 107 -6.06 6.28 -5.40
C LYS A 107 -4.69 6.46 -4.74
N CYS A 108 -4.64 6.73 -3.43
CA CYS A 108 -3.39 6.88 -2.71
C CYS A 108 -2.58 5.58 -2.64
N LEU A 109 -3.28 4.46 -2.55
CA LEU A 109 -2.68 3.15 -2.35
C LEU A 109 -2.37 2.46 -3.68
N THR A 110 -3.34 2.33 -4.59
CA THR A 110 -3.15 1.61 -5.86
C THR A 110 -2.39 2.42 -6.91
N GLY A 111 -2.38 3.76 -6.83
CA GLY A 111 -1.77 4.62 -7.83
C GLY A 111 -2.53 4.70 -9.17
N ASN A 112 -3.53 3.86 -9.38
CA ASN A 112 -4.31 3.82 -10.61
C ASN A 112 -5.37 4.92 -10.66
N SER A 113 -5.48 5.57 -11.82
CA SER A 113 -6.54 6.53 -12.13
C SER A 113 -7.84 5.87 -12.60
N PHE A 114 -7.79 4.59 -13.02
CA PHE A 114 -8.94 3.85 -13.53
C PHE A 114 -8.93 2.38 -13.08
N GLY A 115 -10.10 1.84 -12.73
CA GLY A 115 -10.37 0.39 -12.81
C GLY A 115 -10.47 -0.41 -11.50
N PHE A 116 -9.97 0.08 -10.36
CA PHE A 116 -10.20 -0.57 -9.05
C PHE A 116 -11.27 0.15 -8.25
N ASP A 117 -12.51 -0.03 -8.70
CA ASP A 117 -13.66 0.41 -7.92
C ASP A 117 -13.88 -0.45 -6.67
N SER A 118 -13.12 -1.54 -6.48
CA SER A 118 -13.27 -2.40 -5.31
C SER A 118 -12.44 -1.94 -4.11
N LEU A 119 -12.99 -2.12 -2.91
CA LEU A 119 -12.30 -1.84 -1.64
C LEU A 119 -11.70 -3.15 -1.08
N ARG A 120 -10.38 -3.21 -0.91
CA ARG A 120 -9.70 -4.33 -0.24
C ARG A 120 -9.84 -4.24 1.28
N LEU A 121 -9.55 -5.34 1.98
CA LEU A 121 -9.74 -5.44 3.44
C LEU A 121 -8.90 -4.42 4.18
N SER A 122 -7.62 -4.33 3.82
CA SER A 122 -6.69 -3.31 4.33
C SER A 122 -7.23 -1.89 4.16
N GLN A 123 -7.78 -1.56 2.99
CA GLN A 123 -8.35 -0.25 2.68
C GLN A 123 -9.62 0.04 3.51
N ALA A 124 -10.48 -0.96 3.69
CA ALA A 124 -11.67 -0.86 4.52
C ALA A 124 -11.33 -0.72 6.01
N GLN A 125 -10.32 -1.43 6.50
CA GLN A 125 -9.81 -1.31 7.88
C GLN A 125 -9.14 0.05 8.12
N ILE A 126 -8.41 0.59 7.14
CA ILE A 126 -7.91 1.97 7.20
C ILE A 126 -9.09 2.94 7.31
N LEU A 127 -10.11 2.83 6.45
CA LEU A 127 -11.29 3.69 6.48
C LEU A 127 -12.03 3.62 7.82
N TRP A 128 -12.20 2.41 8.36
CA TRP A 128 -12.79 2.18 9.69
C TRP A 128 -11.98 2.85 10.80
N GLY A 129 -10.65 2.66 10.80
CA GLY A 129 -9.77 3.25 11.80
C GLY A 129 -9.81 4.78 11.76
N LEU A 130 -9.84 5.37 10.56
CA LEU A 130 -9.98 6.81 10.36
C LEU A 130 -11.34 7.32 10.85
N TYR A 131 -12.43 6.60 10.55
CA TYR A 131 -13.78 6.96 10.98
C TYR A 131 -13.92 6.99 12.51
N HIS A 132 -13.42 5.94 13.18
CA HIS A 132 -13.50 5.81 14.64
C HIS A 132 -12.36 6.50 15.39
N LYS A 133 -11.41 7.15 14.68
CA LYS A 133 -10.20 7.77 15.26
C LYS A 133 -9.40 6.77 16.12
N ARG A 134 -9.28 5.53 15.65
CA ARG A 134 -8.56 4.45 16.31
C ARG A 134 -7.08 4.45 15.93
N ASN A 135 -6.23 4.08 16.88
CA ASN A 135 -4.79 3.93 16.66
C ASN A 135 -4.51 2.55 16.04
N VAL A 136 -4.98 2.32 14.83
CA VAL A 136 -4.72 1.08 14.08
C VAL A 136 -3.33 1.15 13.46
N ASP A 137 -2.66 0.00 13.38
CA ASP A 137 -1.38 -0.11 12.66
C ASP A 137 -1.58 -0.02 11.14
N TYR A 138 -1.70 1.20 10.64
CA TYR A 138 -1.90 1.45 9.22
C TYR A 138 -0.73 0.97 8.35
N ALA A 139 0.49 1.01 8.89
CA ALA A 139 1.67 0.55 8.16
C ALA A 139 1.63 -0.96 7.96
N TYR A 140 1.23 -1.72 8.99
CA TYR A 140 0.99 -3.15 8.88
C TYR A 140 -0.10 -3.47 7.85
N LEU A 141 -1.24 -2.79 7.89
CA LEU A 141 -2.32 -3.01 6.92
C LEU A 141 -1.88 -2.75 5.47
N MET A 142 -1.09 -1.70 5.24
CA MET A 142 -0.53 -1.39 3.92
C MET A 142 0.53 -2.41 3.49
N TRP A 143 1.36 -2.86 4.43
CA TRP A 143 2.42 -3.84 4.19
C TRP A 143 1.87 -5.22 3.82
N GLU A 144 0.89 -5.74 4.58
CA GLU A 144 0.23 -7.01 4.31
C GLU A 144 -0.34 -7.06 2.89
N ASP A 145 -1.07 -6.00 2.50
CA ASP A 145 -1.66 -5.93 1.17
C ASP A 145 -0.58 -5.84 0.09
N PHE A 146 0.46 -5.05 0.30
CA PHE A 146 1.58 -4.91 -0.65
C PHE A 146 2.33 -6.24 -0.85
N VAL A 147 2.70 -6.92 0.24
CA VAL A 147 3.34 -8.24 0.21
C VAL A 147 2.47 -9.24 -0.52
N TYR A 148 1.16 -9.25 -0.27
CA TYR A 148 0.22 -10.09 -0.99
C TYR A 148 0.25 -9.81 -2.50
N GLN A 149 0.27 -8.54 -2.92
CA GLN A 149 0.35 -8.19 -4.35
C GLN A 149 1.66 -8.67 -4.99
N VAL A 150 2.81 -8.45 -4.32
CA VAL A 150 4.12 -8.89 -4.83
C VAL A 150 4.18 -10.42 -4.94
N LYS A 151 3.62 -11.14 -3.96
CA LYS A 151 3.60 -12.62 -3.96
C LYS A 151 2.78 -13.19 -5.13
N HIS A 152 1.68 -12.53 -5.51
CA HIS A 152 0.73 -13.03 -6.51
C HIS A 152 0.81 -12.30 -7.86
N LYS A 153 1.83 -11.47 -8.09
CA LYS A 153 1.98 -10.66 -9.31
C LYS A 153 1.94 -11.47 -10.61
N ASN A 154 2.49 -12.68 -10.62
CA ASN A 154 2.56 -13.56 -11.81
C ASN A 154 1.24 -14.30 -12.12
N SER A 155 0.26 -14.28 -11.21
CA SER A 155 -1.04 -14.94 -11.41
C SER A 155 -2.05 -14.06 -12.17
N LYS A 156 -1.70 -12.80 -12.43
CA LYS A 156 -2.60 -11.80 -13.00
C LYS A 156 -2.36 -11.63 -14.50
N LYS A 157 -3.44 -11.40 -15.24
CA LYS A 157 -3.40 -11.17 -16.70
C LYS A 157 -2.80 -9.82 -17.11
N SER A 158 -2.61 -8.87 -16.17
CA SER A 158 -2.03 -7.56 -16.45
C SER A 158 -0.63 -7.42 -15.86
N ASN A 159 0.29 -6.82 -16.61
CA ASN A 159 1.62 -6.41 -16.14
C ASN A 159 1.56 -5.16 -15.23
N GLU A 160 0.40 -4.87 -14.66
CA GLU A 160 0.18 -3.64 -13.92
C GLU A 160 0.82 -3.71 -12.54
N MET A 161 1.67 -2.75 -12.23
CA MET A 161 2.33 -2.64 -10.94
C MET A 161 1.35 -2.12 -9.89
N TYR A 162 1.10 -2.92 -8.87
CA TYR A 162 0.30 -2.47 -7.74
C TYR A 162 1.16 -1.66 -6.78
N TYR A 163 0.57 -0.60 -6.22
CA TYR A 163 1.24 0.28 -5.26
C TYR A 163 2.54 0.91 -5.79
N PRO A 164 2.53 1.55 -6.98
CA PRO A 164 3.73 2.15 -7.54
C PRO A 164 4.34 3.20 -6.59
N ARG A 165 3.53 3.88 -5.77
CA ARG A 165 4.06 4.82 -4.76
C ARG A 165 4.89 4.12 -3.68
N PHE A 166 4.52 2.93 -3.25
CA PHE A 166 5.30 2.17 -2.26
C PHE A 166 6.60 1.65 -2.85
N THR A 167 6.55 1.10 -4.06
CA THR A 167 7.77 0.76 -4.81
C THR A 167 8.69 1.97 -4.92
N LYS A 168 8.13 3.15 -5.26
CA LYS A 168 8.88 4.40 -5.37
C LYS A 168 9.56 4.79 -4.06
N VAL A 169 8.84 4.72 -2.95
CA VAL A 169 9.38 5.00 -1.60
C VAL A 169 10.50 4.03 -1.23
N ILE A 170 10.32 2.73 -1.50
CA ILE A 170 11.32 1.69 -1.22
C ILE A 170 12.60 1.95 -2.02
N ILE A 171 12.47 2.15 -3.34
CA ILE A 171 13.62 2.38 -4.21
C ILE A 171 14.32 3.68 -3.84
N TYR A 172 13.58 4.76 -3.62
CA TYR A 172 14.14 6.04 -3.17
C TYR A 172 14.94 5.90 -1.86
N HIS A 173 14.44 5.10 -0.91
CA HIS A 173 15.14 4.84 0.34
C HIS A 173 16.52 4.19 0.12
N PHE A 174 16.63 3.21 -0.77
CA PHE A 174 17.92 2.58 -1.05
C PHE A 174 18.83 3.46 -1.91
N ILE A 175 18.30 4.18 -2.91
CA ILE A 175 19.07 5.14 -3.72
C ILE A 175 19.66 6.26 -2.85
N SER A 176 18.89 6.81 -1.92
CA SER A 176 19.35 7.90 -1.04
C SER A 176 20.43 7.47 -0.04
N LYS A 177 20.49 6.17 0.29
CA LYS A 177 21.52 5.60 1.17
C LYS A 177 22.79 5.16 0.43
N ASP A 178 22.75 5.03 -0.88
CA ASP A 178 23.91 4.64 -1.69
C ASP A 178 24.17 5.65 -2.85
N PRO A 179 25.12 6.59 -2.66
CA PRO A 179 25.47 7.58 -3.68
C PRO A 179 25.97 7.00 -5.01
N TYR A 180 26.45 5.74 -5.03
CA TYR A 180 26.92 5.11 -6.27
C TYR A 180 25.78 4.78 -7.24
N ILE A 181 24.59 4.50 -6.72
CA ILE A 181 23.39 4.21 -7.51
C ILE A 181 22.93 5.48 -8.24
N GLN A 182 23.00 6.65 -7.58
CA GLN A 182 22.65 7.92 -8.22
C GLN A 182 23.55 8.28 -9.42
N ARG A 183 24.83 7.88 -9.40
CA ARG A 183 25.81 8.30 -10.42
C ARG A 183 25.58 7.65 -11.78
N ARG A 184 25.06 6.42 -11.86
CA ARG A 184 24.77 5.74 -13.14
C ARG A 184 23.64 6.40 -13.92
N ASN A 185 22.66 6.98 -13.22
CA ASN A 185 21.50 7.61 -13.85
C ASN A 185 21.77 8.99 -14.45
N LYS A 186 22.96 9.57 -14.21
CA LYS A 186 23.37 10.87 -14.79
C LYS A 186 24.21 10.75 -16.07
N VAL A 187 24.50 9.52 -16.52
CA VAL A 187 25.46 9.26 -17.62
C VAL A 187 24.76 8.98 -18.96
N ASN A 188 23.45 9.18 -19.07
CA ASN A 188 22.71 9.10 -20.34
C ASN A 188 22.30 10.49 -20.83
#